data_AF-A0A399YB03-F1
#
_entry.id   AF-A0A399YB03-F1
#
_cell.length_a   1.000
_cell.length_b   1.000
_cell.length_c   1.000
_cell.angle_alpha   90.00
_cell.angle_beta   90.00
_cell.angle_gamma   90.00
#
_symmetry.space_group_name_H-M   'P 1'
#
loop_
_entity.id
_entity.type
_entity.pdbx_description
1 polymer ?
#
loop_
_entity_poly.entity_id
_entity_poly.type
_entity_poly.pdbx_seq_one_letter_code
_entity_poly.pdbx_strand_id
1 'polypeptide(L)'
;MDMSPGGIPLAEGGEDRDGLQLDVLKVRLGPVLPHWPAGLVLHCALQGDVVTEVRAEVLDAGDEGRDDADALARALDNLVSVLALAGWEGAAAQARRIRDAALETGDRPEDLEGLERLRRRVRRSWTLRWSLRGLRPLTEEEVRHHGLPPDAVGDTYDRLIRMMDRAATGTRQDDRPVFRVEHLALLVIGLDLAAARLVLASLDVHELQADHTQHEVAHG
;
A
#
# COMPACT_ATOMS: atom_id res chain seq x y z
N MET A 1 -1.01 40.87 -4.75
CA MET A 1 -0.77 41.45 -3.41
C MET A 1 -0.47 40.29 -2.50
N ASP A 2 0.80 39.92 -2.34
CA ASP A 2 1.20 38.83 -1.45
C ASP A 2 0.62 39.07 -0.04
N MET A 3 -0.36 38.25 0.33
CA MET A 3 -1.09 38.34 1.58
C MET A 3 -0.56 37.23 2.47
N SER A 4 0.35 37.58 3.37
CA SER A 4 0.88 36.69 4.40
C SER A 4 0.55 37.25 5.78
N PRO A 5 -0.69 37.06 6.29
CA PRO A 5 -1.06 37.51 7.62
C PRO A 5 -0.20 36.78 8.66
N GLY A 6 0.67 37.51 9.37
CA GLY A 6 1.56 36.94 10.38
C GLY A 6 2.83 36.27 9.85
N GLY A 7 3.19 36.47 8.57
CA GLY A 7 4.45 35.95 8.00
C GLY A 7 4.47 34.44 7.76
N ILE A 8 3.33 33.77 7.92
CA ILE A 8 3.15 32.38 7.52
C ILE A 8 2.63 32.39 6.09
N PRO A 9 3.32 31.75 5.13
CA PRO A 9 2.81 31.61 3.77
C PRO A 9 1.45 30.92 3.79
N LEU A 10 0.45 31.52 3.14
CA LEU A 10 -0.82 30.84 2.88
C LEU A 10 -0.57 29.67 1.93
N ALA A 11 -1.38 28.62 2.04
CA ALA A 11 -1.41 27.55 1.05
C ALA A 11 -1.76 28.15 -0.33
N GLU A 12 -0.97 27.82 -1.35
CA GLU A 12 -1.28 28.22 -2.73
C GLU A 12 -2.34 27.29 -3.31
N GLY A 13 -3.28 27.83 -4.09
CA GLY A 13 -4.28 27.02 -4.80
C GLY A 13 -3.65 26.31 -6.01
N GLY A 14 -4.13 25.10 -6.33
CA GLY A 14 -3.72 24.37 -7.55
C GLY A 14 -4.75 24.48 -8.68
N GLU A 15 -4.41 23.96 -9.86
CA GLU A 15 -5.26 24.03 -11.05
C GLU A 15 -6.62 23.34 -10.84
N ASP A 16 -7.61 23.92 -11.52
CA ASP A 16 -9.04 23.78 -11.29
C ASP A 16 -9.65 22.55 -11.99
N ARG A 17 -10.35 21.68 -11.23
CA ARG A 17 -11.10 20.53 -11.79
C ARG A 17 -12.60 20.81 -11.98
N ASP A 18 -13.19 21.76 -11.27
CA ASP A 18 -14.65 21.92 -11.13
C ASP A 18 -15.15 23.37 -10.97
N GLY A 19 -14.29 24.37 -11.12
CA GLY A 19 -14.56 25.79 -10.91
C GLY A 19 -14.14 26.33 -9.54
N LEU A 20 -13.60 25.50 -8.64
CA LEU A 20 -13.27 25.87 -7.25
C LEU A 20 -11.78 25.67 -6.95
N GLN A 21 -11.08 26.77 -6.63
CA GLN A 21 -9.71 26.70 -6.11
C GLN A 21 -9.74 26.13 -4.68
N LEU A 22 -9.23 24.91 -4.51
CA LEU A 22 -8.98 24.30 -3.21
C LEU A 22 -7.55 24.57 -2.76
N ASP A 23 -7.40 24.78 -1.45
CA ASP A 23 -6.08 24.92 -0.80
C ASP A 23 -5.24 23.66 -1.04
N VAL A 24 -3.96 23.86 -1.40
CA VAL A 24 -3.01 22.76 -1.52
C VAL A 24 -2.31 22.51 -0.18
N LEU A 25 -2.48 21.31 0.35
CA LEU A 25 -1.80 20.84 1.55
C LEU A 25 -0.63 19.92 1.19
N LYS A 26 0.60 20.33 1.50
CA LYS A 26 1.79 19.49 1.33
C LYS A 26 2.00 18.66 2.61
N VAL A 27 1.98 17.32 2.50
CA VAL A 27 2.11 16.38 3.63
C VAL A 27 3.08 15.26 3.31
N ARG A 28 3.66 14.69 4.37
CA ARG A 28 4.46 13.46 4.31
C ARG A 28 3.68 12.32 4.94
N LEU A 29 3.47 11.25 4.19
CA LEU A 29 2.80 10.04 4.64
C LEU A 29 3.83 8.93 4.85
N GLY A 30 3.80 8.28 6.01
CA GLY A 30 4.77 7.24 6.38
C GLY A 30 6.02 7.79 7.09
N PRO A 31 6.98 6.91 7.46
CA PRO A 31 6.92 5.46 7.32
C PRO A 31 6.13 4.79 8.46
N VAL A 32 5.80 5.54 9.52
CA VAL A 32 5.20 5.02 10.78
C VAL A 32 3.68 5.13 10.83
N LEU A 33 3.02 5.39 9.70
CA LEU A 33 1.56 5.46 9.67
C LEU A 33 0.96 4.06 9.95
N PRO A 34 -0.17 3.96 10.69
CA PRO A 34 -0.83 2.68 10.90
C PRO A 34 -1.20 2.01 9.58
N HIS A 35 -0.92 0.70 9.45
CA HIS A 35 -1.22 -0.08 8.23
C HIS A 35 -0.57 0.49 6.97
N TRP A 36 0.60 1.10 7.14
CA TRP A 36 1.40 1.66 6.06
C TRP A 36 2.58 0.72 5.74
N PRO A 37 3.00 0.63 4.48
CA PRO A 37 4.16 -0.17 4.14
C PRO A 37 5.43 0.34 4.82
N ALA A 38 6.18 -0.56 5.44
CA ALA A 38 7.41 -0.20 6.14
C ALA A 38 8.42 0.45 5.17
N GLY A 39 9.15 1.46 5.66
CA GLY A 39 10.18 2.17 4.88
C GLY A 39 9.64 3.14 3.82
N LEU A 40 8.39 3.04 3.38
CA LEU A 40 7.83 3.94 2.36
C LEU A 40 7.49 5.31 2.95
N VAL A 41 7.92 6.38 2.28
CA VAL A 41 7.48 7.75 2.52
C VAL A 41 6.90 8.31 1.22
N LEU A 42 5.68 8.83 1.28
CA LEU A 42 5.10 9.60 0.18
C LEU A 42 5.04 11.08 0.55
N HIS A 43 5.69 11.92 -0.25
CA HIS A 43 5.57 13.37 -0.22
C HIS A 43 4.43 13.76 -1.15
N CYS A 44 3.29 14.14 -0.57
CA CYS A 44 2.06 14.40 -1.32
C CYS A 44 1.69 15.88 -1.31
N ALA A 45 1.10 16.33 -2.41
CA ALA A 45 0.21 17.48 -2.43
C ALA A 45 -1.23 16.98 -2.41
N LEU A 46 -2.03 17.49 -1.48
CA LEU A 46 -3.45 17.20 -1.37
C LEU A 46 -4.27 18.45 -1.71
N GLN A 47 -5.38 18.27 -2.42
CA GLN A 47 -6.45 19.25 -2.53
C GLN A 47 -7.70 18.64 -1.91
N GLY A 48 -8.11 19.16 -0.75
CA GLY A 48 -9.04 18.45 0.11
C GLY A 48 -8.45 17.12 0.59
N ASP A 49 -9.09 16.00 0.25
CA ASP A 49 -8.60 14.64 0.53
C ASP A 49 -7.94 13.97 -0.69
N VAL A 50 -7.98 14.60 -1.86
CA VAL A 50 -7.48 14.06 -3.13
C VAL A 50 -5.99 14.33 -3.27
N VAL A 51 -5.24 13.29 -3.62
CA VAL A 51 -3.82 13.35 -3.95
C VAL A 51 -3.65 13.91 -5.36
N THR A 52 -2.92 15.02 -5.51
CA THR A 52 -2.71 15.69 -6.81
C THR A 52 -1.29 15.56 -7.32
N GLU A 53 -0.31 15.54 -6.42
CA GLU A 53 1.11 15.30 -6.74
C GLU A 53 1.70 14.35 -5.72
N VAL A 54 2.60 13.47 -6.16
CA VAL A 54 3.31 12.55 -5.27
C VAL A 54 4.76 12.39 -5.69
N ARG A 55 5.65 12.35 -4.71
CA ARG A 55 6.99 11.78 -4.83
C ARG A 55 7.16 10.71 -3.78
N ALA A 56 7.72 9.57 -4.16
CA ALA A 56 7.93 8.45 -3.27
C ALA A 56 9.42 8.32 -2.91
N GLU A 57 9.67 7.95 -1.67
CA GLU A 57 11.00 7.75 -1.10
C GLU A 57 10.95 6.46 -0.27
N VAL A 58 12.01 5.65 -0.33
CA VAL A 58 12.16 4.47 0.52
C VAL A 58 13.32 4.74 1.46
N LEU A 59 13.05 4.65 2.76
CA LEU A 59 14.07 4.68 3.77
C LEU A 59 14.70 3.28 3.83
N ASP A 60 16.02 3.25 3.63
CA ASP A 60 16.81 2.01 3.54
C ASP A 60 16.49 1.08 4.71
N ALA A 61 15.89 -0.06 4.39
CA ALA A 61 15.61 -1.12 5.34
C ALA A 61 16.82 -2.04 5.29
N GLY A 62 17.62 -2.03 6.36
CA GLY A 62 18.80 -2.89 6.46
C GLY A 62 18.46 -4.34 6.08
N ASP A 63 19.35 -4.93 5.28
CA ASP A 63 19.28 -6.31 4.80
C ASP A 63 19.53 -7.29 5.96
N GLU A 64 18.57 -7.41 6.88
CA GLU A 64 18.63 -8.36 7.99
C GLU A 64 17.89 -9.65 7.62
N GLY A 65 18.67 -10.71 7.32
CA GLY A 65 18.35 -12.13 7.48
C GLY A 65 16.93 -12.57 7.09
N ARG A 66 16.76 -12.99 5.84
CA ARG A 66 15.48 -13.39 5.25
C ARG A 66 15.18 -14.88 5.51
N ASP A 67 14.31 -15.18 6.48
CA ASP A 67 13.83 -16.56 6.75
C ASP A 67 12.47 -16.86 6.09
N ASP A 68 12.15 -18.12 5.84
CA ASP A 68 10.89 -18.56 5.21
C ASP A 68 9.65 -18.28 6.07
N ALA A 69 9.78 -18.34 7.40
CA ALA A 69 8.73 -17.97 8.35
C ALA A 69 8.30 -16.50 8.19
N ASP A 70 9.25 -15.64 7.82
CA ASP A 70 9.00 -14.22 7.60
C ASP A 70 8.14 -13.97 6.34
N ALA A 71 8.19 -14.84 5.33
CA ALA A 71 7.42 -14.64 4.10
C ALA A 71 5.91 -14.83 4.31
N LEU A 72 5.49 -15.84 5.09
CA LEU A 72 4.08 -15.99 5.47
C LEU A 72 3.62 -14.83 6.36
N ALA A 73 4.47 -14.45 7.32
CA ALA A 73 4.15 -13.37 8.23
C ALA A 73 3.94 -12.04 7.49
N ARG A 74 4.84 -11.71 6.55
CA ARG A 74 4.71 -10.53 5.66
C ARG A 74 3.45 -10.57 4.80
N ALA A 75 3.12 -11.71 4.20
CA ALA A 75 1.88 -11.85 3.43
C ALA A 75 0.64 -11.59 4.29
N LEU A 76 0.64 -12.09 5.53
CA LEU A 76 -0.44 -11.85 6.50
C LEU A 76 -0.45 -10.39 7.00
N ASP A 77 0.68 -9.71 7.13
CA ASP A 77 0.75 -8.30 7.51
C ASP A 77 0.08 -7.38 6.49
N ASN A 78 0.25 -7.67 5.20
CA ASN A 78 -0.49 -6.94 4.17
C ASN A 78 -2.00 -7.21 4.25
N LEU A 79 -2.41 -8.47 4.46
CA LEU A 79 -3.82 -8.82 4.64
C LEU A 79 -4.43 -8.07 5.84
N VAL A 80 -3.72 -8.03 6.96
CA VAL A 80 -4.09 -7.23 8.14
C VAL A 80 -4.28 -5.76 7.76
N SER A 81 -3.36 -5.19 6.98
CA SER A 81 -3.39 -3.79 6.57
C SER A 81 -4.59 -3.45 5.69
N VAL A 82 -4.83 -4.23 4.63
CA VAL A 82 -6.00 -4.02 3.75
C VAL A 82 -7.31 -4.19 4.53
N LEU A 83 -7.43 -5.24 5.34
CA LEU A 83 -8.64 -5.50 6.12
C LEU A 83 -8.89 -4.41 7.17
N ALA A 84 -7.85 -3.94 7.85
CA ALA A 84 -7.99 -2.87 8.85
C ALA A 84 -8.39 -1.53 8.20
N LEU A 85 -7.74 -1.16 7.09
CA LEU A 85 -8.06 0.06 6.34
C LEU A 85 -9.48 0.02 5.75
N ALA A 86 -9.97 -1.17 5.38
CA ALA A 86 -11.35 -1.35 4.92
C ALA A 86 -12.39 -1.33 6.06
N GLY A 87 -11.99 -1.14 7.31
CA GLY A 87 -12.87 -1.17 8.48
C GLY A 87 -13.28 -2.59 8.92
N TRP A 88 -12.59 -3.63 8.45
CA TRP A 88 -12.85 -5.04 8.74
C TRP A 88 -11.99 -5.55 9.90
N GLU A 89 -12.08 -4.88 11.05
CA GLU A 89 -11.22 -5.10 12.23
C GLU A 89 -11.23 -6.54 12.73
N GLY A 90 -12.40 -7.20 12.78
CA GLY A 90 -12.50 -8.60 13.20
C GLY A 90 -11.81 -9.58 12.24
N ALA A 91 -11.63 -9.21 10.97
CA ALA A 91 -10.87 -9.97 9.98
C ALA A 91 -9.38 -9.65 10.05
N ALA A 92 -9.02 -8.39 10.23
CA ALA A 92 -7.65 -8.00 10.51
C ALA A 92 -7.12 -8.69 11.79
N ALA A 93 -7.90 -8.72 12.87
CA ALA A 93 -7.52 -9.38 14.12
C ALA A 93 -7.35 -10.89 13.95
N GLN A 94 -8.17 -11.54 13.11
CA GLN A 94 -8.01 -12.96 12.80
C GLN A 94 -6.75 -13.23 11.98
N ALA A 95 -6.49 -12.41 10.95
CA ALA A 95 -5.27 -12.51 10.15
C ALA A 95 -4.01 -12.31 11.03
N ARG A 96 -4.05 -11.39 11.99
CA ARG A 96 -2.96 -11.16 12.95
C ARG A 96 -2.70 -12.38 13.84
N ARG A 97 -3.74 -13.04 14.36
CA ARG A 97 -3.56 -14.26 15.15
C ARG A 97 -2.92 -15.39 14.34
N ILE A 98 -3.34 -15.56 13.09
CA ILE A 98 -2.75 -16.55 12.18
C ILE A 98 -1.26 -16.23 11.93
N ARG A 99 -0.92 -14.94 11.80
CA ARG A 99 0.47 -14.48 11.64
C ARG A 99 1.30 -14.79 12.88
N ASP A 100 0.79 -14.46 14.06
CA ASP A 100 1.51 -14.68 15.32
C ASP A 100 1.76 -16.18 15.54
N ALA A 101 0.77 -17.03 15.27
CA ALA A 101 0.93 -18.49 15.31
C ALA A 101 1.97 -19.00 14.30
N ALA A 102 2.01 -18.42 13.10
CA ALA A 102 2.99 -18.78 12.08
C ALA A 102 4.44 -18.45 12.51
N LEU A 103 4.64 -17.32 13.19
CA LEU A 103 5.95 -16.92 13.74
C LEU A 103 6.38 -17.81 14.91
N GLU A 104 5.45 -18.27 15.74
CA GLU A 104 5.74 -19.13 16.89
C GLU A 104 6.12 -20.57 16.49
N THR A 105 5.54 -21.10 15.40
CA THR A 105 5.65 -22.54 15.06
C THR A 105 6.83 -22.84 14.13
N GLY A 106 7.36 -21.86 13.39
CA GLY A 106 8.56 -21.98 12.55
C GLY A 106 8.43 -22.89 11.31
N ASP A 107 7.35 -23.67 11.18
CA ASP A 107 7.05 -24.54 10.04
C ASP A 107 5.52 -24.67 9.87
N ARG A 108 4.98 -24.70 8.64
CA ARG A 108 3.50 -24.75 8.39
C ARG A 108 2.96 -26.19 8.51
N PRO A 109 1.66 -26.47 8.86
CA PRO A 109 0.59 -25.62 9.41
C PRO A 109 -0.36 -26.28 10.44
N GLU A 110 -0.48 -25.74 11.65
CA GLU A 110 -1.69 -25.99 12.47
C GLU A 110 -2.86 -25.06 12.08
N ASP A 111 -2.60 -23.94 11.39
CA ASP A 111 -3.57 -22.86 11.19
C ASP A 111 -4.08 -22.62 9.75
N LEU A 112 -3.81 -23.55 8.80
CA LEU A 112 -4.41 -23.48 7.45
C LEU A 112 -5.94 -23.46 7.51
N GLU A 113 -6.54 -24.12 8.50
CA GLU A 113 -7.99 -24.09 8.69
C GLU A 113 -8.47 -22.69 9.08
N GLY A 114 -7.72 -21.99 9.93
CA GLY A 114 -7.98 -20.60 10.32
C GLY A 114 -7.94 -19.65 9.12
N LEU A 115 -6.92 -19.78 8.29
CA LEU A 115 -6.77 -19.00 7.05
C LEU A 115 -7.89 -19.30 6.05
N GLU A 116 -8.26 -20.55 5.88
CA GLU A 116 -9.32 -20.94 4.97
C GLU A 116 -10.69 -20.43 5.44
N ARG A 117 -10.98 -20.47 6.75
CA ARG A 117 -12.18 -19.86 7.34
C ARG A 117 -12.21 -18.35 7.09
N LEU A 118 -11.08 -17.66 7.29
CA LEU A 118 -10.95 -16.23 6.99
C LEU A 118 -11.21 -15.95 5.50
N ARG A 119 -10.60 -16.73 4.60
CA ARG A 119 -10.77 -16.62 3.15
C ARG A 119 -12.23 -16.74 2.75
N ARG A 120 -12.95 -17.74 3.26
CA ARG A 120 -14.39 -17.90 3.00
C ARG A 120 -15.21 -16.72 3.50
N ARG A 121 -14.88 -16.18 4.68
CA ARG A 121 -15.58 -15.01 5.25
C ARG A 121 -15.39 -13.77 4.38
N VAL A 122 -14.16 -13.50 3.94
CA VAL A 122 -13.84 -12.40 3.03
C VAL A 122 -14.57 -12.56 1.70
N ARG A 123 -14.51 -13.74 1.07
CA ARG A 123 -15.15 -14.00 -0.23
C ARG A 123 -16.68 -13.91 -0.20
N ARG A 124 -17.31 -14.18 0.95
CA ARG A 124 -18.77 -14.08 1.13
C ARG A 124 -19.24 -12.69 1.51
N SER A 125 -18.32 -11.76 1.78
CA SER A 125 -18.66 -10.41 2.19
C SER A 125 -18.99 -9.53 0.99
N TRP A 126 -20.26 -9.20 0.86
CA TRP A 126 -20.73 -8.26 -0.16
C TRP A 126 -20.27 -6.83 0.12
N THR A 127 -20.28 -6.39 1.38
CA THR A 127 -19.89 -5.01 1.74
C THR A 127 -18.41 -4.76 1.51
N LEU A 128 -17.55 -5.72 1.87
CA LEU A 128 -16.11 -5.63 1.59
C LEU A 128 -15.82 -5.67 0.09
N ARG A 129 -16.52 -6.55 -0.64
CA ARG A 129 -16.41 -6.58 -2.10
C ARG A 129 -16.83 -5.24 -2.69
N TRP A 130 -17.93 -4.67 -2.24
CA TRP A 130 -18.44 -3.40 -2.78
C TRP A 130 -17.52 -2.23 -2.46
N SER A 131 -16.94 -2.17 -1.26
CA SER A 131 -16.04 -1.06 -0.86
C SER A 131 -14.70 -1.06 -1.59
N LEU A 132 -14.18 -2.23 -1.95
CA LEU A 132 -12.86 -2.35 -2.60
C LEU A 132 -12.94 -2.45 -4.13
N ARG A 133 -14.13 -2.75 -4.66
CA ARG A 133 -14.32 -2.95 -6.10
C ARG A 133 -14.15 -1.64 -6.86
N GLY A 134 -13.43 -1.70 -7.97
CA GLY A 134 -13.14 -0.54 -8.81
C GLY A 134 -12.10 0.42 -8.23
N LEU A 135 -11.52 0.14 -7.05
CA LEU A 135 -10.41 0.92 -6.52
C LEU A 135 -9.10 0.53 -7.24
N ARG A 136 -8.59 1.47 -8.04
CA ARG A 136 -7.40 1.34 -8.90
C ARG A 136 -7.36 -0.01 -9.64
N PRO A 137 -8.26 -0.21 -10.62
CA PRO A 137 -8.17 -1.36 -11.52
C PRO A 137 -6.90 -1.23 -12.36
N LEU A 138 -6.14 -2.31 -12.48
CA LEU A 138 -4.93 -2.38 -13.29
C LEU A 138 -5.09 -3.45 -14.37
N THR A 139 -4.86 -3.06 -15.62
CA THR A 139 -4.75 -4.00 -16.73
C THR A 139 -3.43 -4.75 -16.68
N GLU A 140 -3.34 -5.87 -17.40
CA GLU A 140 -2.06 -6.60 -17.53
C GLU A 140 -0.97 -5.72 -18.17
N GLU A 141 -1.35 -4.82 -19.07
CA GLU A 141 -0.43 -3.89 -19.70
C GLU A 141 0.13 -2.87 -18.71
N GLU A 142 -0.72 -2.26 -17.89
CA GLU A 142 -0.30 -1.35 -16.82
C GLU A 142 0.57 -2.06 -15.78
N VAL A 143 0.21 -3.28 -15.39
CA VAL A 143 1.03 -4.09 -14.47
C VAL A 143 2.43 -4.32 -15.04
N ARG A 144 2.55 -4.70 -16.32
CA ARG A 144 3.85 -4.86 -16.99
C ARG A 144 4.60 -3.53 -17.12
N HIS A 145 3.91 -2.47 -17.53
CA HIS A 145 4.50 -1.15 -17.74
C HIS A 145 5.07 -0.58 -16.44
N HIS A 146 4.38 -0.77 -15.32
CA HIS A 146 4.82 -0.31 -14.01
C HIS A 146 5.75 -1.29 -13.29
N GLY A 147 6.07 -2.45 -13.89
CA GLY A 147 6.91 -3.48 -13.26
C GLY A 147 6.29 -4.10 -12.01
N LEU A 148 4.96 -4.07 -11.90
CA LEU A 148 4.23 -4.65 -10.78
C LEU A 148 4.18 -6.17 -10.89
N PRO A 149 4.02 -6.90 -9.77
CA PRO A 149 3.87 -8.34 -9.82
C PRO A 149 2.60 -8.73 -10.60
N PRO A 150 2.60 -9.88 -11.32
CA PRO A 150 1.46 -10.31 -12.15
C PRO A 150 0.13 -10.40 -11.40
N ASP A 151 0.19 -10.64 -10.08
CA ASP A 151 -0.97 -10.69 -9.20
C ASP A 151 -1.53 -9.32 -8.80
N ALA A 152 -0.98 -8.21 -9.31
CA ALA A 152 -1.53 -6.86 -9.13
C ALA A 152 -2.71 -6.53 -10.07
N VAL A 153 -2.97 -7.36 -11.10
CA VAL A 153 -4.01 -7.14 -12.13
C VAL A 153 -5.42 -7.03 -11.52
N GLY A 154 -6.31 -6.23 -12.07
CA GLY A 154 -7.65 -6.02 -11.51
C GLY A 154 -7.64 -4.98 -10.40
N ASP A 155 -8.72 -4.93 -9.63
CA ASP A 155 -8.90 -3.91 -8.59
C ASP A 155 -8.35 -4.35 -7.22
N THR A 156 -8.51 -3.48 -6.22
CA THR A 156 -8.05 -3.73 -4.84
C THR A 156 -8.68 -4.99 -4.23
N TYR A 157 -9.93 -5.32 -4.58
CA TYR A 157 -10.55 -6.55 -4.13
C TYR A 157 -9.90 -7.78 -4.79
N ASP A 158 -9.67 -7.75 -6.10
CA ASP A 158 -9.01 -8.84 -6.81
C ASP A 158 -7.61 -9.11 -6.23
N ARG A 159 -6.84 -8.05 -5.95
CA ARG A 159 -5.53 -8.14 -5.29
C ARG A 159 -5.64 -8.77 -3.90
N LEU A 160 -6.60 -8.34 -3.07
CA LEU A 160 -6.85 -8.95 -1.75
C LEU A 160 -7.13 -10.46 -1.83
N ILE A 161 -7.96 -10.89 -2.80
CA ILE A 161 -8.23 -12.32 -3.00
C ILE A 161 -6.96 -13.08 -3.37
N ARG A 162 -6.15 -12.56 -4.30
CA ARG A 162 -4.88 -13.21 -4.68
C ARG A 162 -3.85 -13.23 -3.57
N MET A 163 -3.80 -12.21 -2.71
CA MET A 163 -2.95 -12.24 -1.51
C MET A 163 -3.35 -13.38 -0.57
N MET A 164 -4.66 -13.58 -0.34
CA MET A 164 -5.14 -14.70 0.49
C MET A 164 -4.84 -16.05 -0.15
N ASP A 165 -5.03 -16.19 -1.46
CA ASP A 165 -4.74 -17.45 -2.16
C ASP A 165 -3.25 -17.78 -2.08
N ARG A 166 -2.36 -16.79 -2.24
CA ARG A 166 -0.90 -16.95 -2.07
C ARG A 166 -0.51 -17.32 -0.64
N ALA A 167 -1.09 -16.66 0.35
CA ALA A 167 -0.87 -17.00 1.75
C ALA A 167 -1.28 -18.46 2.03
N ALA A 168 -2.35 -18.95 1.40
CA ALA A 168 -2.82 -20.33 1.56
C ALA A 168 -1.94 -21.37 0.83
N THR A 169 -1.39 -21.04 -0.34
CA THR A 169 -0.53 -21.95 -1.11
C THR A 169 0.92 -21.96 -0.62
N GLY A 170 1.32 -20.96 0.17
CA GLY A 170 2.70 -20.81 0.62
C GLY A 170 3.66 -20.49 -0.51
N THR A 171 3.17 -19.81 -1.55
CA THR A 171 3.99 -19.34 -2.65
C THR A 171 5.08 -18.41 -2.11
N ARG A 172 6.34 -18.71 -2.44
CA ARG A 172 7.52 -17.98 -1.97
C ARG A 172 7.52 -16.57 -2.56
N GLN A 173 7.96 -15.60 -1.77
CA GLN A 173 8.06 -14.20 -2.20
C GLN A 173 9.36 -13.93 -3.01
N ASP A 174 10.36 -14.80 -2.93
CA ASP A 174 11.67 -14.61 -3.58
C ASP A 174 11.64 -14.49 -5.11
N ASP A 175 10.55 -14.89 -5.76
CA ASP A 175 10.36 -14.74 -7.22
C ASP A 175 9.72 -13.38 -7.60
N ARG A 176 9.51 -12.48 -6.64
CA ARG A 176 8.80 -11.23 -6.91
C ARG A 176 9.74 -10.21 -7.56
N PRO A 177 9.27 -9.55 -8.63
CA PRO A 177 10.06 -8.53 -9.27
C PRO A 177 10.22 -7.35 -8.32
N VAL A 178 11.46 -6.95 -8.12
CA VAL A 178 11.77 -5.64 -7.55
C VAL A 178 11.15 -4.59 -8.45
N PHE A 179 10.40 -3.66 -7.85
CA PHE A 179 9.77 -2.58 -8.60
C PHE A 179 10.19 -1.22 -8.05
N ARG A 180 10.14 -0.23 -8.94
CA ARG A 180 10.66 1.12 -8.69
C ARG A 180 9.66 1.94 -7.88
N VAL A 181 10.13 2.65 -6.86
CA VAL A 181 9.27 3.41 -5.96
C VAL A 181 8.50 4.53 -6.68
N GLU A 182 9.08 5.13 -7.72
CA GLU A 182 8.41 6.20 -8.49
C GLU A 182 7.08 5.75 -9.11
N HIS A 183 6.94 4.46 -9.45
CA HIS A 183 5.70 3.95 -10.03
C HIS A 183 4.56 3.87 -9.01
N LEU A 184 4.84 3.73 -7.70
CA LEU A 184 3.79 3.79 -6.68
C LEU A 184 3.11 5.14 -6.62
N ALA A 185 3.88 6.21 -6.76
CA ALA A 185 3.38 7.58 -6.75
C ALA A 185 2.29 7.76 -7.81
N LEU A 186 2.51 7.19 -9.01
CA LEU A 186 1.55 7.27 -10.12
C LEU A 186 0.27 6.49 -9.87
N LEU A 187 0.28 5.47 -9.00
CA LEU A 187 -0.91 4.66 -8.71
C LEU A 187 -1.88 5.33 -7.74
N VAL A 188 -1.44 6.36 -7.02
CA VAL A 188 -2.22 7.04 -5.98
C VAL A 188 -2.66 8.45 -6.36
N ILE A 189 -2.08 9.05 -7.41
CA ILE A 189 -2.54 10.34 -7.93
C ILE A 189 -4.01 10.23 -8.39
N GLY A 190 -4.80 11.23 -8.01
CA GLY A 190 -6.23 11.32 -8.30
C GLY A 190 -7.12 10.50 -7.37
N LEU A 191 -6.54 9.78 -6.40
CA LEU A 191 -7.28 9.08 -5.35
C LEU A 191 -7.41 9.96 -4.11
N ASP A 192 -8.49 9.76 -3.35
CA ASP A 192 -8.54 10.24 -1.98
C ASP A 192 -7.53 9.49 -1.10
N LEU A 193 -7.17 10.08 0.04
CA LEU A 193 -6.18 9.53 0.96
C LEU A 193 -6.52 8.12 1.46
N ALA A 194 -7.80 7.79 1.67
CA ALA A 194 -8.20 6.47 2.15
C ALA A 194 -8.05 5.43 1.03
N ALA A 195 -8.49 5.75 -0.19
CA ALA A 195 -8.31 4.91 -1.37
C ALA A 195 -6.82 4.70 -1.68
N ALA A 196 -5.99 5.74 -1.61
CA ALA A 196 -4.54 5.63 -1.79
C ALA A 196 -3.91 4.63 -0.82
N ARG A 197 -4.28 4.69 0.47
CA ARG A 197 -3.79 3.74 1.49
C ARG A 197 -4.23 2.30 1.21
N LEU A 198 -5.48 2.09 0.82
CA LEU A 198 -6.00 0.76 0.45
C LEU A 198 -5.27 0.18 -0.76
N VAL A 199 -5.03 1.01 -1.77
CA VAL A 199 -4.29 0.61 -2.98
C VAL A 199 -2.87 0.21 -2.62
N LEU A 200 -2.13 1.03 -1.89
CA LEU A 200 -0.75 0.72 -1.46
C LEU A 200 -0.67 -0.57 -0.64
N ALA A 201 -1.57 -0.74 0.34
CA ALA A 201 -1.62 -1.95 1.17
C ALA A 201 -1.93 -3.22 0.34
N SER A 202 -2.61 -3.09 -0.80
CA SER A 202 -2.95 -4.22 -1.67
C SER A 202 -1.88 -4.60 -2.70
N LEU A 203 -0.87 -3.75 -2.89
CA LEU A 203 0.22 -3.98 -3.85
C LEU A 203 1.36 -4.82 -3.27
N ASP A 204 1.40 -4.97 -1.95
CA ASP A 204 2.40 -5.74 -1.22
C ASP A 204 3.83 -5.26 -1.55
N VAL A 205 4.06 -4.00 -1.17
CA VAL A 205 5.22 -3.18 -1.55
C VAL A 205 6.43 -3.37 -0.62
N HIS A 206 6.55 -4.54 0.02
CA HIS A 206 7.65 -4.80 0.95
C HIS A 206 9.01 -4.98 0.26
N GLU A 207 9.01 -5.16 -1.07
CA GLU A 207 10.21 -5.30 -1.90
C GLU A 207 10.34 -4.11 -2.85
N LEU A 208 10.54 -2.94 -2.26
CA LEU A 208 10.80 -1.71 -2.97
C LEU A 208 12.29 -1.51 -3.13
N GLN A 209 12.71 -1.08 -4.32
CA GLN A 209 14.02 -0.45 -4.48
C GLN A 209 13.86 1.06 -4.66
N ALA A 210 14.65 1.79 -3.88
CA ALA A 210 14.91 3.20 -4.16
C ALA A 210 15.78 3.29 -5.41
N ASP A 211 15.35 4.09 -6.39
CA ASP A 211 16.28 4.54 -7.41
C ASP A 211 17.19 5.59 -6.75
N HIS A 212 18.46 5.27 -6.54
CA HIS A 212 19.46 6.26 -6.12
C HIS A 212 19.72 7.23 -7.27
N THR A 213 18.78 8.12 -7.57
CA THR A 213 19.11 9.31 -8.35
C THR A 213 19.90 10.23 -7.43
N GLN A 214 21.23 10.20 -7.56
CA GLN A 214 22.14 11.11 -6.88
C GLN A 214 21.68 12.55 -7.12
N HIS A 215 20.99 13.16 -6.16
CA HIS A 215 21.01 14.61 -6.05
C HIS A 215 22.36 14.96 -5.44
N GLU A 216 23.36 15.16 -6.31
CA GLU A 216 24.51 15.99 -5.97
C GLU A 216 23.96 17.33 -5.48
N VAL A 217 23.96 17.49 -4.16
CA VAL A 217 23.81 18.79 -3.53
C VAL A 217 25.11 19.51 -3.85
N ALA A 218 25.15 20.20 -5.00
CA ALA A 218 26.19 21.13 -5.33
C ALA A 218 26.11 22.29 -4.33
N HIS A 219 26.83 22.16 -3.23
CA HIS A 219 27.20 23.30 -2.40
C HIS A 219 28.22 24.13 -3.20
N GLY A 220 27.71 25.18 -3.84
CA GLY A 220 28.47 26.34 -4.29
C GLY A 220 28.05 27.56 -3.48
#